data_AF-A0A955JEQ3-F1
#
_entry.id   AF-A0A955JEQ3-F1
#
_cell.length_a   1.000
_cell.length_b   1.000
_cell.length_c   1.000
_cell.angle_alpha   90.00
_cell.angle_beta   90.00
_cell.angle_gamma   90.00
#
_symmetry.space_group_name_H-M   'P 1'
#
loop_
_entity.id
_entity.type
_entity.pdbx_description
1 polymer ?
#
loop_
_entity_poly.entity_id
_entity_poly.type
_entity_poly.pdbx_seq_one_letter_code
_entity_poly.pdbx_strand_id
1 'polypeptide(L)' 'MSTEPTRLFLTGASGYVGRRLVESLLARADVEITALVRDSSASPSLQHPRLRWVPGDLVQAGPWAQALANQDRV' A
#
# COMPACT_ATOMS: atom_id res chain seq x y z
N MET A 1 -17.59 -13.81 -10.64
CA MET A 1 -16.75 -13.15 -9.62
C MET A 1 -15.32 -13.27 -10.12
N SER A 2 -14.62 -12.16 -10.32
CA SER A 2 -13.23 -12.18 -10.80
C SER A 2 -12.37 -12.95 -9.80
N THR A 3 -11.54 -13.86 -10.31
CA THR A 3 -10.67 -14.74 -9.50
C THR A 3 -9.36 -14.08 -9.07
N GLU A 4 -9.09 -12.87 -9.55
CA GLU A 4 -7.87 -12.12 -9.22
C GLU A 4 -8.07 -11.24 -7.98
N PRO A 5 -7.04 -11.12 -7.12
CA PRO A 5 -7.10 -10.25 -5.96
C PRO A 5 -7.23 -8.79 -6.37
N THR A 6 -7.98 -8.01 -5.58
CA THR A 6 -8.11 -6.55 -5.77
C THR A 6 -6.82 -5.86 -5.34
N ARG A 7 -6.25 -5.05 -6.23
CA ARG A 7 -5.00 -4.31 -6.02
C ARG A 7 -5.31 -2.92 -5.45
N LEU A 8 -4.78 -2.64 -4.27
CA LEU A 8 -5.04 -1.43 -3.50
C LEU A 8 -3.76 -0.61 -3.37
N PHE A 9 -3.83 0.69 -3.67
CA PHE A 9 -2.74 1.63 -3.41
C PHE A 9 -3.05 2.49 -2.19
N LEU A 10 -2.35 2.30 -1.08
CA LEU A 10 -2.64 3.03 0.14
C LEU A 10 -1.66 4.18 0.36
N THR A 11 -2.21 5.37 0.53
CA THR A 11 -1.49 6.53 1.06
C THR A 11 -1.70 6.62 2.57
N GLY A 12 -0.74 7.19 3.30
CA GLY A 12 -0.84 7.29 4.76
C GLY A 12 -0.88 5.94 5.49
N ALA A 13 -0.43 4.86 4.83
CA ALA A 13 -0.50 3.48 5.32
C ALA A 13 0.30 3.23 6.61
N SER A 14 1.31 4.06 6.90
CA SER A 14 2.06 4.03 8.16
C SER A 14 1.47 4.92 9.27
N GLY A 15 0.39 5.66 8.98
CA GLY A 15 -0.28 6.55 9.93
C GLY A 15 -1.25 5.83 10.88
N TYR A 16 -1.90 6.61 11.75
CA TYR A 16 -2.79 6.09 12.80
C TYR A 16 -3.92 5.19 12.26
N VAL A 17 -4.64 5.66 11.24
CA VAL A 17 -5.72 4.91 10.59
C VAL A 17 -5.15 3.89 9.61
N GLY A 18 -4.19 4.31 8.79
CA GLY A 18 -3.62 3.50 7.71
C GLY A 18 -3.06 2.17 8.20
N ARG A 19 -2.36 2.15 9.35
CA ARG A 19 -1.81 0.91 9.92
C ARG A 19 -2.90 -0.13 10.19
N ARG A 20 -3.98 0.28 10.86
CA ARG A 20 -5.10 -0.61 11.21
C ARG A 20 -5.85 -1.06 9.96
N LEU A 21 -5.96 -0.19 8.97
CA LEU A 21 -6.54 -0.51 7.67
C LEU A 21 -5.72 -1.57 6.95
N VAL A 22 -4.39 -1.42 6.90
CA VAL A 22 -3.48 -2.43 6.32
C VAL A 22 -3.65 -3.77 7.02
N GLU A 23 -3.59 -3.80 8.36
CA GLU A 23 -3.79 -5.03 9.14
C GLU A 23 -5.15 -5.71 8.82
N SER A 24 -6.22 -4.92 8.75
CA SER A 24 -7.57 -5.42 8.45
C SER A 24 -7.73 -5.91 7.01
N LEU A 25 -7.11 -5.23 6.05
CA LEU A 25 -7.14 -5.63 4.63
C LEU A 25 -6.32 -6.91 4.42
N LEU A 26 -5.16 -7.03 5.05
CA LEU A 26 -4.32 -8.23 4.93
C LEU A 26 -4.94 -9.48 5.56
N ALA A 27 -5.87 -9.32 6.51
CA ALA A 27 -6.68 -10.44 7.01
C ALA A 27 -7.60 -11.02 5.92
N ARG A 28 -7.83 -10.30 4.83
CA ARG A 28 -8.57 -10.78 3.67
C ARG A 28 -7.62 -11.43 2.66
N ALA A 29 -8.08 -12.54 2.07
CA ALA A 29 -7.31 -13.28 1.06
C ALA A 29 -7.41 -12.67 -0.36
N ASP A 30 -8.37 -11.76 -0.58
CA ASP A 30 -8.75 -11.24 -1.89
C ASP A 30 -8.12 -9.89 -2.23
N VAL A 31 -7.09 -9.46 -1.50
CA VAL A 31 -6.45 -8.15 -1.69
C VAL A 31 -4.92 -8.22 -1.73
N GLU A 32 -4.35 -7.36 -2.56
CA GLU A 32 -2.93 -7.03 -2.60
C GLU A 32 -2.73 -5.54 -2.36
N ILE A 33 -1.74 -5.18 -1.56
CA ILE A 33 -1.54 -3.81 -1.08
C ILE A 33 -0.18 -3.29 -1.55
N THR A 34 -0.19 -2.17 -2.27
CA THR A 34 0.97 -1.30 -2.45
C THR A 34 0.79 -0.09 -1.54
N ALA A 35 1.71 0.12 -0.60
CA ALA A 35 1.59 1.16 0.42
C ALA A 35 2.70 2.21 0.25
N LEU A 36 2.31 3.45 -0.03
CA LEU A 36 3.22 4.58 -0.15
C LEU A 36 3.62 5.08 1.25
N VAL A 37 4.92 5.20 1.48
CA VAL A 37 5.50 5.75 2.72
C VAL A 37 6.56 6.78 2.38
N ARG A 38 6.64 7.84 3.17
CA ARG A 38 7.73 8.83 3.03
C ARG A 38 9.04 8.22 3.52
N ASP A 39 10.16 8.60 2.91
CA ASP A 39 11.49 8.10 3.30
C ASP A 39 11.81 8.32 4.78
N SER A 40 11.28 9.40 5.37
CA SER A 40 11.44 9.70 6.80
C SER A 40 10.53 8.89 7.72
N SER A 41 9.46 8.28 7.19
CA SER A 41 8.66 7.31 7.93
C SER A 41 9.32 5.94 7.80
N ALA A 42 10.34 5.73 8.65
CA ALA A 42 11.16 4.54 8.74
C ALA A 42 10.34 3.24 8.54
N SER A 43 10.90 2.34 7.72
CA SER A 43 10.40 1.01 7.36
C SER A 43 9.37 0.44 8.35
N PRO A 44 8.08 0.47 8.01
CA PRO A 44 7.08 -0.24 8.79
C PRO A 44 7.51 -1.71 8.95
N SER A 45 7.60 -2.15 10.21
CA SER A 45 8.07 -3.49 10.59
C SER A 45 7.18 -4.63 10.06
N LEU A 46 5.99 -4.28 9.57
CA LEU A 46 5.03 -5.23 9.03
C LEU A 46 5.51 -5.74 7.66
N GLN A 47 5.88 -7.01 7.63
CA GLN A 47 6.15 -7.76 6.41
C GLN A 47 5.00 -8.73 6.14
N HIS A 48 4.54 -8.78 4.90
CA HIS A 48 3.48 -9.69 4.49
C HIS A 48 3.59 -9.96 2.98
N PRO A 49 3.34 -11.19 2.49
CA PRO A 49 3.52 -11.54 1.07
C PRO A 49 2.65 -10.72 0.11
N ARG A 50 1.50 -10.22 0.59
CA ARG A 50 0.59 -9.34 -0.17
C ARG A 50 0.74 -7.84 0.13
N LEU A 51 1.84 -7.44 0.78
CA LEU A 51 2.13 -6.04 1.12
C LEU A 51 3.47 -5.62 0.53
N ARG A 52 3.46 -4.57 -0.27
CA ARG A 52 4.66 -3.93 -0.81
C ARG A 52 4.72 -2.49 -0.34
N TRP A 53 5.77 -2.14 0.40
CA TRP A 53 6.07 -0.75 0.77
C TRP A 53 6.81 -0.06 -0.37
N VAL A 54 6.35 1.14 -0.74
CA VAL A 54 6.95 1.96 -1.79
C VAL A 54 7.37 3.29 -1.15
N PRO A 55 8.67 3.62 -1.14
CA PRO A 55 9.13 4.94 -0.71
C PRO A 55 8.71 6.02 -1.71
N GLY A 56 8.27 7.17 -1.20
CA GLY A 56 7.96 8.34 -2.02
C GLY A 56 7.13 9.39 -1.30
N ASP A 57 6.97 10.54 -1.95
CA ASP A 57 6.14 11.64 -1.48
C ASP A 57 5.10 12.01 -2.54
N LEU A 58 3.84 12.14 -2.16
CA LEU A 58 2.75 12.49 -3.09
C LEU A 58 2.93 13.87 -3.73
N VAL A 59 3.61 14.80 -3.04
CA VAL A 59 3.85 16.15 -3.57
C VAL A 59 5.12 16.25 -4.41
N GLN A 60 5.87 15.16 -4.54
CA GLN A 60 7.07 15.08 -5.38
C GLN A 60 6.89 13.96 -6.40
N ALA A 61 7.00 14.30 -7.69
CA ALA A 61 6.99 13.28 -8.73
C ALA A 61 8.10 12.24 -8.46
N GLY A 62 7.80 10.97 -8.65
CA GLY A 62 8.76 9.91 -8.38
C GLY A 62 8.30 8.53 -8.85
N PRO A 63 9.15 7.51 -8.67
CA PRO A 63 8.88 6.15 -9.12
C PRO A 63 7.59 5.54 -8.53
N TRP A 64 7.12 6.05 -7.39
CA TRP A 64 5.85 5.64 -6.79
C TRP A 64 4.65 5.83 -7.73
N ALA A 65 4.69 6.80 -8.64
CA ALA A 65 3.62 7.03 -9.61
C ALA A 65 3.46 5.84 -10.57
N GLN A 66 4.54 5.11 -10.87
CA GLN A 66 4.46 3.87 -11.65
C GLN A 66 3.83 2.73 -10.83
N ALA A 67 4.05 2.72 -9.51
CA ALA A 67 3.43 1.75 -8.63
C ALA A 67 1.91 2.00 -8.44
N LEU A 68 1.45 3.23 -8.66
CA LEU A 68 0.03 3.58 -8.73
C LEU A 68 -0.63 3.08 -10.03
N ALA A 69 0.14 2.87 -11.10
CA ALA A 69 -0.40 2.33 -12.33
C ALA A 69 -0.92 0.90 -12.11
N ASN A 70 -2.05 0.57 -12.71
CA ASN A 70 -2.71 -0.74 -12.60
C ASN A 70 -3.19 -1.10 -11.19
N GLN A 71 -3.63 -0.11 -10.41
CA GLN A 71 -4.29 -0.31 -9.13
C GLN A 71 -5.79 -0.19 -9.33
N ASP A 72 -6.57 -1.03 -8.66
CA ASP A 72 -8.03 -1.02 -8.84
C ASP A 72 -8.67 0.08 -7.97
N ARG A 73 -8.02 0.43 -6.84
CA ARG A 73 -8.46 1.46 -5.90
C ARG A 73 -7.27 2.16 -5.22
N VAL A 74 -7.52 3.37 -4.74
CA VAL A 74 -6.63 4.20 -3.91
C VAL A 74 -7.31 4.53 -2.59
#